data_AF-A0A6N6MI71-F1
#
_entry.id   AF-A0A6N6MI71-F1
#
_cell.length_a   1.000
_cell.length_b   1.000
_cell.length_c   1.000
_cell.angle_alpha   90.00
_cell.angle_beta   90.00
_cell.angle_gamma   90.00
#
_symmetry.space_group_name_H-M   'P 1'
#
loop_
_entity.id
_entity.type
_entity.pdbx_description
1 polymer ?
#
loop_
_entity_poly.entity_id
_entity_poly.type
_entity_poly.pdbx_seq_one_letter_code
_entity_poly.pdbx_strand_id
1 'polypeptide(L)' 'MAHSIFIRDLGNFGGRRPQLLACDIFSRTEAETLVRNIATAYRDHGLNPATAVYWFCYNGSVHEIYVWPDG' A
#
# COMPACT_ATOMS: atom_id res chain seq x y z
N MET A 1 7.96 -17.95 1.24
CA MET A 1 6.67 -17.27 1.03
C MET A 1 6.93 -16.06 0.17
N ALA A 2 6.11 -15.85 -0.85
CA ALA A 2 6.13 -14.63 -1.64
C ALA A 2 5.26 -13.55 -0.98
N HIS A 3 5.43 -12.32 -1.41
CA HIS A 3 4.67 -11.18 -0.95
C HIS A 3 4.10 -10.41 -2.14
N SER A 4 2.88 -9.94 -1.94
CA SER A 4 2.16 -9.08 -2.86
C SER A 4 1.97 -7.69 -2.27
N ILE A 5 1.99 -6.67 -3.13
CA ILE A 5 1.70 -5.28 -2.77
C ILE A 5 0.32 -4.93 -3.30
N PHE A 6 -0.53 -4.44 -2.42
CA PHE A 6 -1.88 -4.00 -2.75
C PHE A 6 -2.04 -2.50 -2.50
N ILE A 7 -2.92 -1.88 -3.29
CA ILE A 7 -3.39 -0.52 -3.09
C ILE A 7 -4.92 -0.49 -2.99
N ARG A 8 -5.47 0.35 -2.13
CA ARG A 8 -6.91 0.62 -2.07
C ARG A 8 -7.20 2.11 -1.93
N ASP A 9 -8.23 2.55 -2.62
CA ASP A 9 -8.73 3.92 -2.60
C ASP A 9 -9.84 4.04 -1.54
N LEU A 10 -9.68 4.99 -0.60
CA LEU A 10 -10.60 5.25 0.51
C LEU A 10 -11.60 6.38 0.22
N GLY A 11 -11.43 7.16 -0.84
CA GLY A 11 -12.26 8.34 -1.12
C GLY A 11 -13.64 8.03 -1.69
N ASN A 12 -13.89 6.79 -2.10
CA ASN A 12 -15.20 6.38 -2.62
C ASN A 12 -15.95 5.56 -1.57
N PHE A 13 -17.02 6.14 -0.99
CA PHE A 13 -17.98 5.45 -0.12
C PHE A 13 -18.63 4.31 -0.90
N GLY A 14 -18.00 3.14 -0.88
CA GLY A 14 -18.24 2.03 -1.80
C GLY A 14 -17.04 1.10 -1.96
N GLY A 15 -15.86 1.49 -1.44
CA GLY A 15 -14.72 0.61 -1.19
C GLY A 15 -14.27 -0.12 -2.45
N ARG A 16 -13.51 0.55 -3.32
CA ARG A 16 -12.84 -0.17 -4.42
C ARG A 16 -12.04 -1.31 -3.80
N ARG A 17 -12.29 -2.53 -4.31
CA ARG A 17 -11.52 -3.71 -3.90
C ARG A 17 -10.02 -3.41 -4.02
N PRO A 18 -9.20 -3.88 -3.09
CA PRO A 18 -7.75 -3.75 -3.21
C PRO A 18 -7.28 -4.20 -4.59
N GLN A 19 -6.46 -3.38 -5.24
CA GLN A 19 -5.84 -3.67 -6.51
C GLN A 19 -4.44 -4.19 -6.26
N LEU A 20 -4.07 -5.25 -6.98
CA LEU A 20 -2.71 -5.79 -6.96
C LEU A 20 -1.79 -4.86 -7.77
N LEU A 21 -0.69 -4.42 -7.17
CA LEU A 21 0.35 -3.63 -7.84
C LEU A 21 1.57 -4.47 -8.23
N ALA A 22 1.97 -5.39 -7.35
CA ALA A 22 3.10 -6.28 -7.56
C ALA A 22 2.86 -7.60 -6.79
N CYS A 23 3.43 -8.70 -7.27
CA CYS A 23 3.39 -10.02 -6.64
C CYS A 23 4.76 -10.71 -6.80
N ASP A 24 4.91 -11.90 -6.23
CA ASP A 24 6.13 -12.72 -6.30
C ASP A 24 7.38 -12.04 -5.70
N ILE A 25 7.20 -11.16 -4.70
CA ILE A 25 8.33 -10.54 -3.99
C ILE A 25 8.76 -11.45 -2.86
N PHE A 26 9.89 -12.14 -3.02
CA PHE A 26 10.35 -13.14 -2.05
C PHE A 26 10.94 -12.57 -0.77
N SER A 27 11.30 -11.29 -0.75
CA SER A 27 11.86 -10.60 0.41
C SER A 27 10.81 -9.69 1.06
N ARG A 28 10.41 -10.02 2.29
CA ARG A 28 9.51 -9.17 3.08
C ARG A 28 10.04 -7.75 3.20
N THR A 29 11.32 -7.61 3.52
CA THR A 29 11.97 -6.31 3.70
C THR A 29 11.97 -5.50 2.41
N GLU A 30 12.13 -6.16 1.26
CA GLU A 30 12.05 -5.52 -0.05
C GLU A 30 10.63 -5.03 -0.34
N ALA A 31 9.61 -5.88 -0.10
CA ALA A 31 8.21 -5.50 -0.26
C ALA A 31 7.84 -4.30 0.64
N GLU A 32 8.24 -4.33 1.92
CA GLU A 32 8.02 -3.24 2.86
C GLU A 32 8.76 -1.95 2.43
N THR A 33 9.98 -2.08 1.89
CA THR A 33 10.77 -0.96 1.37
C THR A 33 10.09 -0.34 0.14
N LEU A 34 9.57 -1.15 -0.77
CA LEU A 34 8.83 -0.68 -1.95
C LEU A 34 7.57 0.09 -1.54
N VAL A 35 6.77 -0.46 -0.63
CA VAL A 35 5.56 0.22 -0.12
C VAL A 35 5.90 1.56 0.52
N ARG A 36 6.93 1.60 1.38
CA ARG A 36 7.41 2.84 1.99
C ARG A 36 7.84 3.85 0.93
N ASN A 37 8.68 3.44 -0.03
CA ASN A 37 9.21 4.31 -1.06
C ASN A 37 8.08 4.91 -1.92
N ILE A 38 7.11 4.09 -2.32
CA ILE A 38 5.93 4.53 -3.08
C ILE A 38 5.16 5.59 -2.29
N ALA A 39 4.83 5.32 -1.02
CA ALA A 39 4.08 6.28 -0.21
C ALA A 39 4.84 7.61 -0.03
N THR A 40 6.15 7.55 0.26
CA THR A 40 6.97 8.76 0.47
C THR A 40 7.24 9.57 -0.79
N ALA A 41 6.96 9.03 -1.99
CA ALA A 41 7.07 9.78 -3.24
C ALA A 41 5.97 10.85 -3.38
N TYR A 42 4.89 10.75 -2.61
CA TYR A 42 3.79 11.70 -2.61
C TYR A 42 3.97 12.75 -1.52
N ARG A 43 3.56 13.99 -1.79
CA ARG A 43 3.72 15.11 -0.86
C ARG A 43 2.99 14.90 0.47
N ASP A 44 1.78 14.38 0.40
CA ASP A 44 0.93 14.13 1.57
C ASP A 44 0.83 12.61 1.74
N HIS A 45 1.48 12.12 2.78
CA HIS A 45 1.65 10.70 3.07
C HIS A 45 1.83 10.46 4.56
N GLY A 46 1.70 9.21 4.97
CA GLY A 46 1.98 8.80 6.33
C GLY A 46 1.94 7.30 6.53
N LEU A 47 2.11 6.93 7.80
CA LEU A 47 1.98 5.56 8.29
C LEU A 47 0.86 5.56 9.33
N ASN A 48 -0.12 4.67 9.18
CA ASN A 48 -1.11 4.44 10.22
C ASN A 48 -0.49 3.55 11.30
N PRO A 49 -0.23 4.05 12.52
CA PRO A 49 0.45 3.27 13.56
C PRO A 49 -0.41 2.12 14.09
N ALA A 50 -1.74 2.19 13.95
CA ALA A 50 -2.64 1.14 14.42
C ALA A 50 -2.66 -0.09 13.50
N THR A 51 -2.45 0.11 12.20
CA THR A 51 -2.54 -0.96 11.19
C THR A 51 -1.22 -1.26 10.49
N ALA A 52 -0.18 -0.46 10.74
CA ALA A 52 1.10 -0.48 10.02
C ALA A 52 0.96 -0.35 8.49
N VAL A 53 -0.12 0.28 8.03
CA VAL A 53 -0.40 0.53 6.60
C VAL A 53 0.09 1.91 6.21
N TYR A 54 0.82 1.99 5.10
CA TYR A 54 1.22 3.27 4.51
C TYR A 54 0.07 3.86 3.72
N TRP A 55 -0.03 5.19 3.71
CA TRP A 55 -1.02 5.91 2.94
C TRP A 55 -0.43 7.15 2.26
N PHE A 56 -1.08 7.59 1.20
CA PHE A 56 -0.78 8.84 0.52
C PHE A 56 -2.02 9.44 -0.14
N CYS A 57 -2.01 10.76 -0.34
CA CYS A 57 -3.05 11.47 -1.07
C CYS A 57 -2.63 11.65 -2.54
N TYR A 58 -3.50 11.24 -3.46
CA TYR A 58 -3.33 11.42 -4.90
C TYR A 58 -4.67 11.74 -5.56
N ASN A 59 -4.69 12.74 -6.46
CA ASN A 59 -5.89 13.22 -7.15
C ASN A 59 -7.09 13.49 -6.23
N GLY A 60 -6.84 14.03 -5.03
CA GLY A 60 -7.90 14.37 -4.07
C GLY A 60 -8.48 13.18 -3.31
N SER A 61 -7.88 11.98 -3.43
CA SER A 61 -8.29 10.80 -2.65
C SER A 61 -7.14 10.21 -1.85
N VAL A 62 -7.47 9.62 -0.70
CA VAL A 62 -6.53 8.87 0.15
C VAL A 62 -6.41 7.45 -0.36
N HIS A 63 -5.18 7.02 -0.58
CA HIS A 63 -4.84 5.68 -1.00
C HIS A 63 -4.04 5.01 0.11
N GLU A 64 -4.40 3.79 0.46
CA GLU A 64 -3.61 2.91 1.33
C GLU A 64 -2.86 1.90 0.48
N ILE A 65 -1.59 1.67 0.83
CA ILE A 65 -0.70 0.71 0.18
C ILE A 65 -0.04 -0.18 1.23
N TYR A 66 -0.04 -1.49 1.02
CA TYR A 66 0.42 -2.46 2.01
C TYR A 66 0.92 -3.76 1.39
N VAL A 67 1.73 -4.48 2.16
CA VAL A 67 2.22 -5.81 1.84
C VAL A 67 1.26 -6.86 2.38
N TRP A 68 1.03 -7.91 1.60
CA TRP A 68 0.29 -9.10 2.03
C TRP A 68 1.11 -10.36 1.72
N PRO A 69 1.22 -11.33 2.63
CA PRO A 69 1.90 -12.59 2.35
C PRO A 69 1.05 -13.46 1.40
N ASP A 70 1.69 -13.99 0.36
CA ASP A 70 1.11 -15.04 -0.47
C ASP A 70 1.26 -16.38 0.28
N GLY A 71 0.13 -17.09 0.41
CA GLY A 71 0.02 -18.34 1.18
C GLY A 71 0.89 -19.47 0.65
#